data_AF-A0A0S6UMQ6-F1
#
_entry.id   AF-A0A0S6UMQ6-F1
#
_cell.length_a   1.000
_cell.length_b   1.000
_cell.length_c   1.000
_cell.angle_alpha   90.00
_cell.angle_beta   90.00
_cell.angle_gamma   90.00
#
_symmetry.space_group_name_H-M   'P 1'
#
loop_
_entity.id
_entity.type
_entity.pdbx_description
1 polymer ?
#
loop_
_entity_poly.entity_id
_entity_poly.type
_entity_poly.pdbx_seq_one_letter_code
_entity_poly.pdbx_strand_id
1 'polypeptide(L)'
;MSEKNFDRATLEYALAELGRRAFAAGRTVEIVIYGGSALLLTLNREINTGDVDAVFEGNRDFIKKLAAEMAEEFEWDENWLNDGVKGWLSKRDSDPEVRALFKTYPSEDQPGLRVYTAKPEYLFAMKCRAMRVGGIETNSDIDDIKLLARAIGIKNSQDALTLVERFYPHNMLQPKTRLGLEEIFSNLTIGSESDETPRSSPP
;
A
#
# COMPACT_ATOMS: atom_id res chain seq x y z
N MET A 1 18.40 -6.83 11.49
CA MET A 1 17.66 -6.37 10.29
C MET A 1 16.45 -7.27 10.22
N SER A 2 15.22 -6.75 10.24
CA SER A 2 14.04 -7.60 10.04
C SER A 2 14.13 -8.16 8.61
N GLU A 3 14.19 -9.48 8.46
CA GLU A 3 14.17 -10.09 7.13
C GLU A 3 12.81 -9.80 6.50
N LYS A 4 12.82 -9.21 5.29
CA LYS A 4 11.59 -8.91 4.56
C LYS A 4 11.02 -10.23 4.03
N ASN A 5 10.08 -10.81 4.77
CA ASN A 5 9.59 -12.18 4.57
C ASN A 5 8.22 -12.24 3.87
N PHE A 6 7.54 -11.10 3.70
CA PHE A 6 6.21 -11.07 3.08
C PHE A 6 6.32 -10.69 1.61
N ASP A 7 6.49 -11.71 0.77
CA ASP A 7 6.09 -11.63 -0.63
C ASP A 7 4.56 -11.80 -0.76
N ARG A 8 4.05 -11.77 -2.00
CA ARG A 8 2.60 -11.87 -2.24
C ARG A 8 2.02 -13.18 -1.73
N ALA A 9 2.71 -14.29 -1.96
CA ALA A 9 2.21 -15.61 -1.62
C ALA A 9 2.13 -15.78 -0.09
N THR A 10 3.17 -15.34 0.63
CA THR A 10 3.20 -15.33 2.09
C THR A 10 2.10 -14.42 2.66
N LEU A 11 1.90 -13.23 2.08
CA LEU A 11 0.83 -12.33 2.51
C LEU A 11 -0.57 -12.94 2.29
N GLU A 12 -0.84 -13.50 1.11
CA GLU A 12 -2.14 -14.13 0.83
C GLU A 12 -2.38 -15.35 1.72
N TYR A 13 -1.34 -16.13 2.04
CA TYR A 13 -1.40 -17.23 3.00
C TYR A 13 -1.73 -16.72 4.41
N ALA A 14 -1.04 -15.69 4.89
CA ALA A 14 -1.28 -15.11 6.21
C ALA A 14 -2.71 -14.58 6.34
N LEU A 15 -3.24 -13.89 5.33
CA LEU A 15 -4.62 -13.41 5.32
C LEU A 15 -5.63 -14.57 5.32
N ALA A 16 -5.35 -15.65 4.58
CA ALA A 16 -6.19 -16.83 4.58
C ALA A 16 -6.19 -17.57 5.92
N GLU A 17 -5.03 -17.70 6.56
CA GLU A 17 -4.89 -18.30 7.89
C GLU A 17 -5.62 -17.46 8.95
N LEU A 18 -5.40 -16.14 8.97
CA LEU A 18 -6.10 -15.23 9.88
C LEU A 18 -7.62 -15.33 9.71
N GLY A 19 -8.11 -15.37 8.47
CA GLY A 19 -9.52 -15.57 8.15
C GLY A 19 -10.06 -16.91 8.65
N ARG A 20 -9.31 -18.01 8.47
CA ARG A 20 -9.70 -19.33 8.98
C ARG A 20 -9.78 -19.35 10.51
N ARG A 21 -8.80 -18.78 11.22
CA ARG A 21 -8.80 -18.69 12.69
C ARG A 21 -9.95 -17.84 13.22
N ALA A 22 -10.21 -16.70 12.59
CA ALA A 22 -11.33 -15.83 12.96
C ALA A 22 -12.68 -16.56 12.78
N PHE A 23 -12.88 -17.23 11.64
CA PHE A 23 -14.09 -18.01 11.37
C PHE A 23 -14.27 -19.16 12.36
N ALA A 24 -13.19 -19.92 12.66
CA ALA A 24 -13.22 -21.01 13.64
C ALA A 24 -13.58 -20.52 15.05
N ALA A 25 -13.24 -19.28 15.38
CA ALA A 25 -13.65 -18.62 16.62
C ALA A 25 -15.07 -18.04 16.58
N GLY A 26 -15.82 -18.27 15.50
CA GLY A 26 -17.19 -17.75 15.31
C GLY A 26 -17.25 -16.24 15.08
N ARG A 27 -16.18 -15.63 14.55
CA ARG A 27 -16.08 -14.19 14.33
C ARG A 27 -15.87 -13.86 12.86
N THR A 28 -16.46 -12.75 12.44
CA THR A 28 -16.06 -12.01 11.23
C THR A 28 -15.36 -10.74 11.67
N VAL A 29 -14.15 -10.52 11.17
CA VAL A 29 -13.38 -9.31 11.42
C VAL A 29 -13.04 -8.60 10.11
N GLU A 30 -12.82 -7.30 10.18
CA GLU A 30 -12.50 -6.50 8.99
C GLU A 30 -11.19 -5.73 9.22
N ILE A 31 -10.32 -5.75 8.20
CA ILE A 31 -9.08 -4.98 8.20
C ILE A 31 -8.97 -4.19 6.89
N VAL A 32 -8.29 -3.04 6.95
CA VAL A 32 -7.96 -2.23 5.78
C VAL A 32 -6.44 -2.19 5.65
N ILE A 33 -5.90 -2.71 4.55
CA ILE A 33 -4.47 -2.77 4.27
C ILE A 33 -4.03 -1.54 3.48
N TYR A 34 -2.86 -1.02 3.85
CA TYR A 34 -2.22 0.14 3.27
C TYR A 34 -0.76 -0.18 2.89
N GLY A 35 0.00 0.86 2.50
CA GLY A 35 1.46 0.76 2.35
C GLY A 35 1.90 -0.21 1.25
N GLY A 36 3.10 -0.77 1.42
CA GLY A 36 3.67 -1.72 0.45
C GLY A 36 2.83 -2.98 0.27
N SER A 37 2.20 -3.46 1.35
CA SER A 37 1.29 -4.61 1.32
C SER A 37 0.09 -4.38 0.40
N ALA A 38 -0.51 -3.18 0.41
CA ALA A 38 -1.60 -2.87 -0.51
C ALA A 38 -1.13 -2.85 -1.98
N LEU A 39 0.08 -2.33 -2.26
CA LEU A 39 0.64 -2.31 -3.61
C LEU A 39 0.98 -3.72 -4.12
N LEU A 40 1.47 -4.58 -3.22
CA LEU A 40 1.76 -5.98 -3.49
C LEU A 40 0.48 -6.74 -3.90
N LEU A 41 -0.63 -6.52 -3.18
CA LEU A 41 -1.92 -7.17 -3.46
C LEU A 41 -2.65 -6.61 -4.69
N THR A 42 -2.61 -5.29 -4.91
CA THR A 42 -3.48 -4.61 -5.89
C THR A 42 -2.78 -4.23 -7.19
N LEU A 43 -1.47 -3.97 -7.15
CA LEU A 43 -0.69 -3.52 -8.31
C LEU A 43 0.45 -4.48 -8.67
N ASN A 44 0.47 -5.69 -8.09
CA ASN A 44 1.49 -6.71 -8.31
C ASN A 44 2.92 -6.18 -8.15
N ARG A 45 3.13 -5.26 -7.21
CA ARG A 45 4.46 -4.70 -6.95
C ARG A 45 5.38 -5.81 -6.46
N GLU A 46 6.40 -6.15 -7.24
CA GLU A 46 7.41 -7.15 -6.86
C GLU A 46 8.35 -6.57 -5.79
N ILE A 47 7.93 -6.71 -4.53
CA ILE A 47 8.70 -6.35 -3.33
C ILE A 47 8.46 -7.40 -2.26
N ASN A 48 9.43 -7.53 -1.36
CA ASN A 48 9.17 -8.12 -0.05
C ASN A 48 8.93 -6.98 0.94
N THR A 49 7.85 -7.08 1.71
CA THR A 49 7.61 -6.20 2.85
C THR A 49 8.06 -6.90 4.15
N GLY A 50 8.47 -6.10 5.13
CA GLY A 50 8.77 -6.62 6.48
C GLY A 50 7.48 -6.89 7.25
N ASP A 51 6.45 -6.12 6.96
CA ASP A 51 5.20 -6.09 7.69
C ASP A 51 4.00 -5.69 6.82
N VAL A 52 2.82 -5.88 7.41
CA VAL A 52 1.49 -5.56 6.87
C VAL A 52 0.92 -4.40 7.68
N ASP A 53 0.99 -3.23 7.07
CA ASP A 53 0.33 -2.01 7.55
C ASP A 53 -1.20 -2.12 7.40
N ALA A 54 -1.92 -2.22 8.52
CA ALA A 54 -3.37 -2.38 8.50
C ALA A 54 -4.09 -1.57 9.59
N VAL A 55 -5.31 -1.13 9.27
CA VAL A 55 -6.28 -0.64 10.26
C VAL A 55 -7.26 -1.77 10.58
N PHE A 56 -7.60 -1.92 11.85
CA PHE A 56 -8.59 -2.90 12.32
C PHE A 56 -9.92 -2.21 12.58
N GLU A 57 -10.97 -2.63 11.88
CA GLU A 57 -12.34 -2.11 12.05
C GLU A 57 -13.03 -2.87 13.19
N GLY A 58 -12.62 -2.54 14.42
CA GLY A 58 -13.04 -3.25 15.63
C GLY A 58 -12.24 -4.54 15.87
N ASN A 59 -12.62 -5.29 16.93
CA ASN A 59 -11.99 -6.57 17.31
C ASN A 59 -10.45 -6.54 17.44
N ARG A 60 -9.85 -5.36 17.70
CA ARG A 60 -8.40 -5.16 17.67
C ARG A 60 -7.63 -6.18 18.52
N ASP A 61 -8.05 -6.38 19.77
CA ASP A 61 -7.34 -7.26 20.69
C ASP A 61 -7.43 -8.73 20.24
N PHE A 62 -8.56 -9.12 19.64
CA PHE A 62 -8.73 -10.45 19.07
C PHE A 62 -7.84 -10.65 17.84
N ILE A 63 -7.82 -9.69 16.90
CA ILE A 63 -6.95 -9.75 15.72
C ILE A 63 -5.48 -9.78 16.13
N LYS A 64 -5.07 -8.91 17.07
CA LYS A 64 -3.69 -8.86 17.57
C LYS A 64 -3.29 -10.13 18.28
N LYS A 65 -4.20 -10.75 19.04
CA LYS A 65 -3.96 -12.08 19.64
C LYS A 65 -3.70 -13.13 18.56
N LEU A 66 -4.59 -13.27 17.57
CA LEU A 66 -4.39 -14.24 16.48
C LEU A 66 -3.09 -13.99 15.70
N ALA A 67 -2.78 -12.72 15.43
CA ALA A 67 -1.55 -12.36 14.74
C ALA A 67 -0.30 -12.72 15.54
N ALA A 68 -0.32 -12.56 16.87
CA ALA A 68 0.79 -12.97 17.74
C ALA A 68 0.95 -14.51 17.77
N GLU A 69 -0.15 -15.26 17.88
CA GLU A 69 -0.12 -16.73 17.80
C GLU A 69 0.45 -17.22 16.46
N MET A 70 0.07 -16.56 15.35
CA MET A 70 0.63 -16.86 14.03
C MET A 70 2.12 -16.48 13.95
N ALA A 71 2.53 -15.37 14.55
CA ALA A 71 3.93 -14.96 14.55
C ALA A 71 4.83 -16.01 15.23
N GLU A 72 4.40 -16.53 16.38
CA GLU A 72 5.10 -17.60 17.09
C GLU A 72 5.13 -18.90 16.26
N GLU A 73 3.99 -19.31 15.69
CA GLU A 73 3.87 -20.58 14.96
C GLU A 73 4.65 -20.60 13.64
N PHE A 74 4.71 -19.48 12.93
CA PHE A 74 5.38 -19.37 11.62
C PHE A 74 6.76 -18.72 11.70
N GLU A 75 7.27 -18.45 12.91
CA GLU A 75 8.54 -17.75 13.15
C GLU A 75 8.61 -16.40 12.42
N TRP A 76 7.50 -15.68 12.37
CA TRP A 76 7.43 -14.33 11.81
C TRP A 76 7.74 -13.26 12.86
N ASP A 77 8.05 -12.05 12.39
CA ASP A 77 8.16 -10.87 13.26
C ASP A 77 6.83 -10.67 14.03
N GLU A 78 6.89 -10.44 15.35
CA GLU A 78 5.69 -10.21 16.18
C GLU A 78 4.83 -9.03 15.68
N ASN A 79 5.45 -8.10 14.93
CA ASN A 79 4.79 -6.95 14.33
C ASN A 79 4.45 -7.13 12.85
N TRP A 80 4.46 -8.36 12.31
CA TRP A 80 4.13 -8.64 10.92
C TRP A 80 2.76 -8.09 10.50
N LEU A 81 1.80 -7.97 11.43
CA LEU A 81 0.54 -7.25 11.24
C LEU A 81 0.44 -6.11 12.25
N ASN A 82 0.56 -4.86 11.80
CA ASN A 82 0.57 -3.71 12.70
C ASN A 82 -0.31 -2.54 12.23
N ASP A 83 -0.69 -1.70 13.21
CA ASP A 83 -1.56 -0.55 13.00
C ASP A 83 -0.81 0.81 13.03
N GLY A 84 0.51 0.78 12.77
CA GLY A 84 1.36 1.97 12.72
C GLY A 84 0.96 2.97 11.63
N VAL A 85 0.29 2.50 10.59
CA VAL A 85 -0.22 3.34 9.50
C VAL A 85 -1.20 4.42 9.94
N LYS A 86 -1.85 4.27 11.12
CA LYS A 86 -2.83 5.24 11.65
C LYS A 86 -2.33 6.69 11.70
N GLY A 87 -1.03 6.91 11.93
CA GLY A 87 -0.44 8.26 11.94
C GLY A 87 -0.41 8.95 10.57
N TRP A 88 -0.56 8.18 9.50
CA TRP A 88 -0.49 8.63 8.11
C TRP A 88 -1.85 8.80 7.44
N LEU A 89 -2.92 8.37 8.09
CA LEU A 89 -4.27 8.43 7.52
C LEU A 89 -4.77 9.88 7.41
N SER A 90 -5.60 10.12 6.41
CA SER A 90 -6.30 11.39 6.23
C SER A 90 -7.63 11.40 7.00
N LYS A 91 -8.26 12.57 7.14
CA LYS A 91 -9.64 12.63 7.65
C LYS A 91 -10.66 11.93 6.75
N ARG A 92 -10.31 11.73 5.47
CA ARG A 92 -11.15 11.01 4.50
C ARG A 92 -11.04 9.50 4.64
N ASP A 93 -10.17 8.99 5.51
CA ASP A 93 -10.04 7.55 5.73
C ASP A 93 -11.36 6.87 6.10
N SER A 94 -12.24 7.58 6.81
CA SER A 94 -13.56 7.09 7.19
C SER A 94 -14.59 7.08 6.04
N ASP A 95 -14.23 7.59 4.87
CA ASP A 95 -15.08 7.53 3.67
C ASP A 95 -14.97 6.14 3.03
N PRO A 96 -16.06 5.35 2.96
CA PRO A 96 -16.01 4.04 2.31
C PRO A 96 -15.53 4.10 0.85
N GLU A 97 -15.74 5.23 0.17
CA GLU A 97 -15.35 5.41 -1.23
C GLU A 97 -13.83 5.41 -1.45
N VAL A 98 -13.02 5.59 -0.40
CA VAL A 98 -11.55 5.58 -0.51
C VAL A 98 -10.96 4.18 -0.27
N ARG A 99 -11.81 3.18 -0.03
CA ARG A 99 -11.45 1.78 0.22
C ARG A 99 -12.16 0.88 -0.79
N ALA A 100 -11.61 -0.28 -1.04
CA ALA A 100 -12.23 -1.32 -1.86
C ALA A 100 -12.08 -2.67 -1.17
N LEU A 101 -13.13 -3.49 -1.21
CA LEU A 101 -13.03 -4.89 -0.76
C LEU A 101 -12.05 -5.60 -1.69
N PHE A 102 -10.98 -6.14 -1.14
CA PHE A 102 -10.01 -6.95 -1.86
C PHE A 102 -10.47 -8.40 -1.90
N LYS A 103 -10.72 -9.00 -0.73
CA LYS A 103 -11.12 -10.40 -0.62
C LYS A 103 -11.71 -10.73 0.75
N THR A 104 -12.64 -11.68 0.77
CA THR A 104 -13.15 -12.30 2.00
C THR A 104 -12.57 -13.70 2.15
N TYR A 105 -12.18 -14.04 3.38
CA TYR A 105 -11.61 -15.33 3.76
C TYR A 105 -12.40 -15.97 4.91
N PRO A 106 -12.55 -17.31 4.93
CA PRO A 106 -12.23 -18.23 3.84
C PRO A 106 -13.11 -18.05 2.60
N SER A 107 -14.37 -17.61 2.75
CA SER A 107 -15.28 -17.31 1.64
C SER A 107 -16.36 -16.30 2.04
N GLU A 108 -17.10 -15.77 1.06
CA GLU A 108 -18.22 -14.83 1.29
C GLU A 108 -19.36 -15.45 2.14
N ASP A 109 -19.64 -16.75 1.96
CA ASP A 109 -20.68 -17.46 2.71
C ASP A 109 -20.26 -17.81 4.14
N GLN A 110 -18.95 -17.84 4.40
CA GLN A 110 -18.36 -18.19 5.69
C GLN A 110 -17.28 -17.16 6.06
N PRO A 111 -17.65 -15.89 6.29
CA PRO A 111 -16.67 -14.83 6.41
C PRO A 111 -16.01 -14.86 7.80
N GLY A 112 -14.70 -15.11 7.83
CA GLY A 112 -13.86 -14.93 9.01
C GLY A 112 -13.09 -13.61 8.99
N LEU A 113 -12.58 -13.22 7.82
CA LEU A 113 -11.85 -11.97 7.59
C LEU A 113 -12.32 -11.32 6.29
N ARG A 114 -12.67 -10.05 6.34
CA ARG A 114 -12.81 -9.20 5.15
C ARG A 114 -11.62 -8.27 5.06
N VAL A 115 -10.91 -8.35 3.95
CA VAL A 115 -9.74 -7.52 3.67
C VAL A 115 -10.16 -6.46 2.69
N TYR A 116 -10.03 -5.20 3.11
CA TYR A 116 -10.12 -4.04 2.25
C TYR A 116 -8.71 -3.51 1.97
N THR A 117 -8.57 -2.79 0.86
CA THR A 117 -7.36 -2.00 0.57
C THR A 117 -7.77 -0.55 0.32
N ALA A 118 -6.92 0.40 0.69
CA ALA A 118 -7.08 1.76 0.18
C ALA A 118 -7.03 1.77 -1.36
N LYS A 119 -7.89 2.56 -1.99
CA LYS A 119 -7.88 2.71 -3.45
C LYS A 119 -6.55 3.36 -3.91
N PRO A 120 -6.09 3.09 -5.14
CA PRO A 120 -4.81 3.59 -5.64
C PRO A 120 -4.62 5.10 -5.48
N GLU A 121 -5.66 5.91 -5.65
CA GLU A 121 -5.61 7.36 -5.49
C GLU A 121 -5.24 7.78 -4.06
N TYR A 122 -5.76 7.06 -3.06
CA TYR A 122 -5.49 7.35 -1.67
C TYR A 122 -4.10 6.83 -1.26
N LEU A 123 -3.70 5.64 -1.75
CA LEU A 123 -2.34 5.12 -1.59
C LEU A 123 -1.30 6.07 -2.19
N PHE A 124 -1.59 6.66 -3.36
CA PHE A 124 -0.73 7.68 -3.99
C PHE A 124 -0.55 8.87 -3.06
N ALA A 125 -1.64 9.43 -2.55
CA ALA A 125 -1.60 10.57 -1.64
C ALA A 125 -0.81 10.26 -0.36
N MET A 126 -1.00 9.08 0.22
CA MET A 126 -0.27 8.60 1.39
C MET A 126 1.24 8.50 1.12
N LYS A 127 1.63 7.88 0.00
CA LYS A 127 3.03 7.73 -0.39
C LYS A 127 3.70 9.08 -0.62
N CYS A 128 3.03 10.02 -1.28
CA CYS A 128 3.53 11.38 -1.45
C CYS A 128 3.74 12.09 -0.11
N ARG A 129 2.80 11.96 0.83
CA ARG A 129 2.93 12.54 2.18
C ARG A 129 4.07 11.91 2.99
N ALA A 130 4.23 10.60 2.89
CA ALA A 130 5.24 9.83 3.64
C ALA A 130 6.63 9.85 2.99
N MET A 131 6.75 10.39 1.77
CA MET A 131 7.98 10.43 0.99
C MET A 131 9.15 10.99 1.81
N ARG A 132 10.21 10.19 1.87
CA ARG A 132 11.49 10.56 2.48
C ARG A 132 12.37 11.28 1.46
N VAL A 133 13.33 12.05 1.97
CA VAL A 133 14.33 12.75 1.13
C VAL A 133 15.70 12.21 1.54
N GLY A 134 16.40 11.59 0.58
CA GLY A 134 17.71 10.98 0.77
C GLY A 134 17.67 9.52 1.26
N GLY A 135 18.61 8.70 0.78
CA GLY A 135 18.76 7.29 1.18
C GLY A 135 18.01 6.26 0.31
N ILE A 136 18.25 4.97 0.57
CA ILE A 136 17.71 3.85 -0.24
C ILE A 136 16.17 3.78 -0.18
N GLU A 137 15.58 4.08 0.98
CA GLU A 137 14.12 4.10 1.14
C GLU A 137 13.46 5.15 0.23
N THR A 138 14.16 6.25 -0.08
CA THR A 138 13.67 7.28 -1.01
C THR A 138 13.47 6.70 -2.41
N ASN A 139 14.34 5.81 -2.88
CA ASN A 139 14.17 5.18 -4.20
C ASN A 139 12.92 4.28 -4.24
N SER A 140 12.67 3.52 -3.18
CA SER A 140 11.46 2.68 -3.09
C SER A 140 10.18 3.51 -3.00
N ASP A 141 10.18 4.59 -2.22
CA ASP A 141 9.05 5.52 -2.13
C ASP A 141 8.78 6.18 -3.50
N ILE A 142 9.83 6.60 -4.23
CA ILE A 142 9.71 7.16 -5.58
C ILE A 142 9.15 6.14 -6.58
N ASP A 143 9.64 4.89 -6.54
CA ASP A 143 9.15 3.84 -7.45
C ASP A 143 7.67 3.53 -7.21
N ASP A 144 7.24 3.48 -5.95
CA ASP A 144 5.84 3.29 -5.58
C ASP A 144 4.98 4.47 -6.04
N ILE A 145 5.46 5.72 -5.87
CA ILE A 145 4.77 6.92 -6.38
C ILE A 145 4.63 6.86 -7.90
N LYS A 146 5.69 6.49 -8.62
CA LYS A 146 5.65 6.34 -10.09
C LYS A 146 4.71 5.23 -10.53
N LEU A 147 4.71 4.09 -9.84
CA LEU A 147 3.79 2.98 -10.11
C LEU A 147 2.34 3.42 -9.94
N LEU A 148 2.03 4.07 -8.82
CA LEU A 148 0.69 4.56 -8.52
C LEU A 148 0.25 5.65 -9.51
N ALA A 149 1.14 6.60 -9.84
CA ALA A 149 0.87 7.64 -10.83
C ALA A 149 0.47 7.05 -12.18
N ARG A 150 1.19 6.02 -12.65
CA ARG A 150 0.82 5.29 -13.88
C ARG A 150 -0.52 4.59 -13.75
N ALA A 151 -0.77 3.92 -12.63
CA ALA A 151 -2.02 3.19 -12.39
C ALA A 151 -3.26 4.09 -12.39
N ILE A 152 -3.14 5.33 -11.88
CA ILE A 152 -4.25 6.30 -11.79
C ILE A 152 -4.21 7.39 -12.89
N GLY A 153 -3.28 7.29 -13.84
CA GLY A 153 -3.21 8.17 -15.00
C GLY A 153 -2.69 9.59 -14.73
N ILE A 154 -1.96 9.83 -13.64
CA ILE A 154 -1.34 11.14 -13.36
C ILE A 154 -0.06 11.30 -14.16
N LYS A 155 0.05 12.43 -14.87
CA LYS A 155 1.13 12.69 -15.83
C LYS A 155 2.04 13.85 -15.45
N ASN A 156 1.62 14.71 -14.54
CA ASN A 156 2.37 15.91 -14.16
C ASN A 156 2.23 16.20 -12.67
N SER A 157 3.14 17.03 -12.16
CA SER A 157 3.20 17.40 -10.74
C SER A 157 1.97 18.19 -10.27
N GLN A 158 1.33 18.97 -11.14
CA GLN A 158 0.14 19.75 -10.79
C GLN A 158 -1.07 18.87 -10.49
N ASP A 159 -1.31 17.86 -11.33
CA ASP A 159 -2.36 16.86 -11.12
C ASP A 159 -2.06 16.00 -9.88
N ALA A 160 -0.79 15.64 -9.67
CA ALA A 160 -0.33 14.95 -8.48
C ALA A 160 -0.65 15.73 -7.20
N LEU A 161 -0.25 17.02 -7.14
CA LEU A 161 -0.53 17.89 -6.00
C LEU A 161 -2.02 18.06 -5.77
N THR A 162 -2.80 18.29 -6.84
CA THR A 162 -4.25 18.41 -6.76
C THR A 162 -4.89 17.15 -6.16
N LEU A 163 -4.42 15.95 -6.52
CA LEU A 163 -4.90 14.72 -5.92
C LEU A 163 -4.51 14.61 -4.44
N VAL A 164 -3.25 14.86 -4.10
CA VAL A 164 -2.75 14.77 -2.72
C VAL A 164 -3.55 15.71 -1.81
N GLU A 165 -3.85 16.92 -2.28
CA GLU A 165 -4.60 17.94 -1.53
C GLU A 165 -6.05 17.58 -1.25
N ARG A 166 -6.65 16.68 -2.04
CA ARG A 166 -7.99 16.14 -1.74
C ARG A 166 -8.01 15.35 -0.44
N PHE A 167 -6.88 14.74 -0.05
CA PHE A 167 -6.76 13.94 1.17
C PHE A 167 -6.04 14.71 2.30
N TYR A 168 -4.99 15.45 1.96
CA TYR A 168 -4.14 16.17 2.90
C TYR A 168 -4.13 17.67 2.56
N PRO A 169 -4.90 18.50 3.28
CA PRO A 169 -4.93 19.93 3.05
C PRO A 169 -3.52 20.54 3.08
N HIS A 170 -3.35 21.66 2.38
CA HIS A 170 -2.06 22.33 2.17
C HIS A 170 -1.19 22.49 3.43
N ASN A 171 -1.78 22.74 4.59
CA ASN A 171 -1.05 22.90 5.85
C ASN A 171 -0.48 21.59 6.43
N MET A 172 -0.86 20.43 5.89
CA MET A 172 -0.33 19.11 6.26
C MET A 172 0.77 18.63 5.32
N LEU A 173 1.00 19.30 4.19
CA LEU A 173 2.04 18.93 3.23
C LEU A 173 3.33 19.70 3.54
N GLN A 174 4.41 18.94 3.70
CA GLN A 174 5.73 19.53 3.90
C GLN A 174 6.22 20.10 2.55
N PRO A 175 6.94 21.24 2.52
CA PRO A 175 7.50 21.80 1.29
C PRO A 175 8.31 20.79 0.47
N LYS A 176 8.98 19.86 1.15
CA LYS A 176 9.75 18.77 0.54
C LYS A 176 8.90 17.84 -0.34
N THR A 177 7.64 17.61 0.02
CA THR A 177 6.73 16.75 -0.75
C THR A 177 6.43 17.40 -2.10
N ARG A 178 6.23 18.72 -2.13
CA ARG A 178 5.99 19.47 -3.37
C ARG A 178 7.19 19.41 -4.29
N LEU A 179 8.37 19.73 -3.77
CA LEU A 179 9.62 19.70 -4.55
C LEU A 179 9.93 18.30 -5.08
N GLY A 180 9.75 17.26 -4.25
CA GLY A 180 9.97 15.88 -4.70
C GLY A 180 9.00 15.45 -5.80
N LEU A 181 7.73 15.89 -5.76
CA LEU A 181 6.78 15.63 -6.85
C LEU A 181 7.20 16.35 -8.14
N GLU A 182 7.61 17.61 -8.06
CA GLU A 182 8.13 18.35 -9.23
C GLU A 182 9.32 17.61 -9.87
N GLU A 183 10.25 17.11 -9.07
CA GLU A 183 11.41 16.35 -9.53
C GLU A 183 11.01 15.00 -10.17
N ILE A 184 10.14 14.22 -9.51
CA ILE A 184 9.67 12.93 -10.02
C ILE A 184 9.02 13.09 -11.39
N PHE A 185 8.12 14.07 -11.55
CA PHE A 185 7.35 14.26 -12.78
C PHE A 185 8.13 14.98 -13.89
N SER A 186 9.13 15.79 -13.56
CA SER A 186 10.07 16.33 -14.56
C SER A 186 10.84 15.20 -15.25
N ASN A 187 11.28 14.20 -14.48
CA ASN A 187 12.02 13.04 -15.02
C ASN A 187 11.13 12.04 -15.77
N LEU A 188 9.83 11.94 -15.44
CA LEU A 188 8.88 11.10 -16.17
C LEU A 188 8.61 11.60 -17.60
N THR A 189 8.71 12.91 -17.82
CA THR A 189 8.48 13.53 -19.13
C THR A 189 9.63 13.24 -20.10
N ILE A 190 10.86 13.17 -19.58
CA ILE A 190 12.10 12.97 -20.36
C ILE A 190 12.26 11.50 -20.82
N GLY A 191 11.70 10.53 -20.10
CA GLY A 191 11.83 9.09 -20.41
C GLY A 191 10.92 8.56 -21.54
N SER A 192 10.16 9.43 -22.22
CA SER A 192 9.21 9.02 -23.28
C SER A 192 9.68 9.27 -24.71
N GLU A 193 10.90 9.79 -24.91
CA GLU A 193 11.45 10.16 -26.24
C GLU A 193 12.61 9.28 -26.75
N SER A 194 12.91 8.13 -26.13
CA SER A 194 13.94 7.21 -26.66
C SER A 194 13.36 5.87 -27.12
N ASP A 195 12.55 5.91 -28.18
CA ASP A 195 12.30 4.75 -29.04
C ASP A 195 12.42 5.20 -30.52
N GLU A 196 13.63 5.60 -30.91
CA GLU A 196 13.96 5.77 -32.33
C GLU A 196 14.29 4.40 -32.95
N THR A 197 13.29 3.91 -33.68
CA THR A 197 13.32 2.90 -34.75
C THR A 197 14.70 2.62 -35.37
N PRO A 198 15.09 1.35 -35.58
CA PRO A 198 16.32 1.03 -36.30
C PRO A 198 16.17 1.38 -37.79
N ARG A 199 17.02 2.29 -38.27
CA ARG A 199 17.14 2.62 -39.70
C ARG A 199 17.58 1.39 -40.49
N SER A 200 16.75 1.00 -41.44
CA SER A 200 17.05 0.05 -42.51
C SER A 200 18.23 0.53 -43.36
N SER A 201 19.23 -0.34 -43.56
CA SER A 201 20.29 -0.14 -44.56
C SER A 201 19.78 -0.49 -45.95
N PRO A 202 20.04 0.32 -46.99
CA PRO A 202 19.77 -0.03 -48.39
C PRO A 202 21.01 -0.71 -49.04
N PRO A 203 20.84 -1.30 -50.25
CA PRO A 203 21.50 -2.55 -50.66
C PRO A 203 22.96 -2.44 -51.08
#